data_AF-A0AAN7JYA8-F1
#
_entry.id   AF-A0AAN7JYA8-F1
#
_cell.length_a   1.000
_cell.length_b   1.000
_cell.length_c   1.000
_cell.angle_alpha   90.00
_cell.angle_beta   90.00
_cell.angle_gamma   90.00
#
_symmetry.space_group_name_H-M   'P 1'
#
loop_
_entity.id
_entity.type
_entity.pdbx_description
1 polymer ?
#
loop_
_entity_poly.entity_id
_entity_poly.type
_entity_poly.pdbx_seq_one_letter_code
_entity_poly.pdbx_strand_id
1 'polypeptide(L)'
;MGGGMEAHKNRFIEDWSTARENLEHNFRWTRRNLALVGIFGIAIPVLVYKGIVREFHMQDEDNGRPYRKSHESLAAQITTPRESVII
;
A
#
# COMPACT_ATOMS: atom_id res chain seq x y z
N MET A 1 -39.08 6.37 -12.05
CA MET A 1 -38.11 6.37 -10.93
C MET A 1 -38.92 6.52 -9.66
N GLY A 2 -38.89 5.55 -8.75
CA GLY A 2 -39.78 5.49 -7.59
C GLY A 2 -39.55 6.66 -6.62
N GLY A 3 -40.38 7.70 -6.76
CA GLY A 3 -40.56 8.74 -5.75
C GLY A 3 -41.49 8.21 -4.67
N GLY A 4 -41.02 8.20 -3.42
CA GLY A 4 -41.85 7.67 -2.33
C GLY A 4 -41.14 7.42 -0.99
N MET A 5 -39.90 7.89 -0.78
CA MET A 5 -39.31 7.93 0.55
C MET A 5 -38.85 9.36 0.82
N GLU A 6 -39.78 10.21 1.26
CA GLU A 6 -39.45 11.54 1.78
C GLU A 6 -38.81 11.38 3.16
N ALA A 7 -37.55 10.94 3.18
CA ALA A 7 -36.70 11.11 4.34
C ALA A 7 -36.65 12.61 4.65
N HIS A 8 -36.83 12.99 5.91
CA HIS A 8 -36.81 14.38 6.33
C HIS A 8 -35.40 14.94 6.11
N LYS A 9 -35.20 15.65 4.98
CA LYS A 9 -33.89 16.16 4.58
C LYS A 9 -33.35 17.13 5.61
N ASN A 10 -32.24 16.75 6.25
CA ASN A 10 -31.50 17.65 7.11
C ASN A 10 -30.40 18.31 6.29
N ARG A 11 -30.52 19.62 6.09
CA ARG A 11 -29.55 20.42 5.34
C ARG A 11 -28.10 20.16 5.77
N PHE A 12 -27.83 20.04 7.07
CA PHE A 12 -26.46 19.81 7.55
C PHE A 12 -25.91 18.45 7.15
N ILE A 13 -26.77 17.43 7.05
CA ILE A 13 -26.38 16.07 6.64
C ILE A 13 -26.14 16.04 5.14
N GLU A 14 -27.02 16.66 4.35
CA GLU A 14 -26.89 16.75 2.90
C GLU A 14 -25.63 17.54 2.49
N ASP A 15 -25.40 18.70 3.12
CA ASP A 15 -24.21 19.54 2.87
C ASP A 15 -22.93 18.80 3.27
N TRP A 16 -22.93 18.08 4.41
CA TRP A 16 -21.79 17.26 4.84
C TRP A 16 -21.52 16.09 3.90
N SER A 17 -22.55 15.35 3.47
CA SER A 17 -22.42 14.25 2.52
C SER A 17 -21.86 14.74 1.19
N THR A 18 -22.43 15.84 0.68
CA THR A 18 -21.99 16.49 -0.57
C THR A 18 -20.52 16.92 -0.48
N ALA A 19 -20.08 17.46 0.65
CA ALA A 19 -18.69 17.87 0.83
C ALA A 19 -17.71 16.69 0.86
N ARG A 20 -18.13 15.51 1.35
CA ARG A 20 -17.32 14.28 1.36
C ARG A 20 -17.21 13.65 -0.01
N GLU A 21 -18.31 13.65 -0.76
CA GLU A 21 -18.36 13.11 -2.12
C GLU A 21 -17.54 13.93 -3.11
N ASN A 22 -17.32 15.23 -2.82
CA ASN A 22 -16.58 16.17 -3.69
C ASN A 22 -15.23 16.60 -3.08
N LEU A 23 -14.67 15.80 -2.18
CA LEU A 23 -13.44 16.15 -1.45
C LEU A 23 -12.25 16.26 -2.40
N GLU A 24 -12.24 15.49 -3.48
CA GLU A 24 -11.23 15.49 -4.54
C GLU A 24 -11.12 16.84 -5.26
N HIS A 25 -12.22 17.58 -5.41
CA HIS A 25 -12.21 18.91 -6.01
C HIS A 25 -11.52 19.94 -5.12
N ASN A 26 -11.52 19.70 -3.81
CA ASN A 26 -10.89 20.57 -2.81
C ASN A 26 -9.49 20.11 -2.42
N PHE A 27 -9.04 18.95 -2.92
CA PHE A 27 -7.74 18.40 -2.58
C PHE A 27 -6.60 19.25 -3.16
N ARG A 28 -5.55 19.46 -2.35
CA ARG A 28 -4.38 20.24 -2.74
C ARG A 28 -3.09 19.52 -2.40
N TRP A 29 -2.11 19.59 -3.29
CA TRP A 29 -0.77 19.09 -3.04
C TRP A 29 0.00 20.04 -2.14
N THR A 30 -0.16 19.85 -0.83
CA THR A 30 0.63 20.52 0.19
C THR A 30 1.73 19.60 0.71
N ARG A 31 2.76 20.14 1.35
CA ARG A 31 3.83 19.34 1.97
C ARG A 31 3.27 18.31 2.97
N ARG A 32 2.23 18.70 3.72
CA ARG A 32 1.54 17.80 4.66
C ARG A 32 0.82 16.67 3.94
N ASN A 33 0.09 16.96 2.86
CA ASN A 33 -0.64 15.94 2.10
C ASN A 33 0.31 15.00 1.37
N LEU A 34 1.43 15.52 0.83
CA LEU A 34 2.48 14.69 0.25
C LEU A 34 3.10 13.74 1.29
N ALA A 35 3.38 14.24 2.51
CA ALA A 35 3.88 13.39 3.59
C ALA A 35 2.87 12.29 3.97
N LEU A 36 1.58 12.61 4.06
CA LEU A 36 0.53 11.64 4.35
C LEU A 36 0.42 10.56 3.27
N VAL A 37 0.42 10.96 1.99
CA VAL A 37 0.41 10.03 0.86
C VAL A 37 1.67 9.15 0.85
N GLY A 38 2.85 9.72 1.13
CA GLY A 38 4.08 8.94 1.21
C GLY A 38 4.08 7.93 2.35
N ILE A 39 3.62 8.31 3.55
CA ILE A 39 3.60 7.42 4.71
C ILE A 39 2.57 6.30 4.52
N PHE A 40 1.31 6.67 4.25
CA PHE A 40 0.22 5.70 4.20
C PHE A 40 0.10 4.97 2.86
N GLY A 41 0.46 5.63 1.75
CA GLY A 41 0.41 5.04 0.42
C GLY A 41 1.64 4.22 0.06
N ILE A 42 2.80 4.47 0.67
CA ILE A 42 4.06 3.79 0.31
C ILE A 42 4.73 3.16 1.53
N ALA A 43 5.09 3.96 2.53
CA ALA A 43 5.95 3.48 3.61
C ALA A 43 5.31 2.34 4.41
N ILE A 44 4.05 2.48 4.84
CA ILE A 44 3.35 1.45 5.61
C ILE A 44 3.20 0.14 4.80
N PRO A 45 2.65 0.15 3.56
CA PRO A 45 2.54 -1.07 2.76
C PRO A 45 3.88 -1.79 2.56
N VAL A 46 4.96 -1.04 2.28
CA VAL A 46 6.30 -1.63 2.09
C VAL A 46 6.83 -2.24 3.38
N LEU A 47 6.70 -1.54 4.52
CA LEU A 47 7.15 -2.06 5.81
C LEU A 47 6.38 -3.30 6.23
N VAL A 48 5.06 -3.32 6.02
CA VAL A 48 4.21 -4.48 6.29
C VAL A 48 4.63 -5.66 5.41
N TYR A 49 4.81 -5.45 4.11
CA TYR A 49 5.27 -6.51 3.21
C TYR A 49 6.62 -7.08 3.65
N LYS A 50 7.62 -6.22 3.90
CA LYS A 50 8.96 -6.67 4.33
C LYS A 50 8.94 -7.36 5.69
N GLY A 51 8.10 -6.89 6.62
CA GLY A 51 7.91 -7.52 7.93
C GLY A 51 7.34 -8.93 7.81
N ILE A 52 6.26 -9.08 7.04
CA ILE A 52 5.61 -10.37 6.78
C ILE A 52 6.59 -11.32 6.09
N VAL A 53 7.27 -10.86 5.04
CA VAL A 53 8.22 -11.69 4.31
C VAL A 53 9.36 -12.15 5.21
N ARG A 54 9.92 -11.26 6.04
CA ARG A 54 10.95 -11.64 7.00
C ARG A 54 10.45 -12.69 8.01
N GLU A 55 9.25 -12.50 8.55
CA GLU A 55 8.62 -13.42 9.49
C GLU A 55 8.46 -14.81 8.86
N PHE A 56 7.99 -14.91 7.61
CA PHE A 56 7.89 -16.18 6.90
C PHE A 56 9.25 -16.86 6.70
N HIS A 57 10.31 -16.11 6.40
CA HIS A 57 11.64 -16.69 6.26
C HIS A 57 12.17 -17.24 7.60
N MET A 58 11.96 -16.52 8.71
CA MET A 58 12.34 -16.99 10.04
C MET A 58 11.60 -18.28 10.42
N GLN A 59 10.31 -18.36 10.12
CA GLN A 59 9.52 -19.57 10.36
C GLN A 59 9.92 -20.75 9.45
N ASP A 60 10.37 -20.49 8.22
CA ASP A 60 10.86 -21.53 7.31
C ASP A 60 12.22 -22.08 7.80
N GLU A 61 13.11 -21.22 8.33
CA GLU A 61 14.37 -21.61 8.97
C GLU A 61 14.13 -22.49 10.20
N ASP A 62 13.23 -22.08 11.10
CA ASP A 62 12.88 -22.83 12.32
C ASP A 62 12.24 -24.20 12.00
N ASN A 63 11.49 -24.28 10.90
CA ASN A 63 10.86 -25.52 10.45
C ASN A 63 11.76 -26.39 9.55
N GLY A 64 13.02 -26.00 9.33
CA GLY A 64 13.98 -26.74 8.50
C GLY A 64 13.57 -26.87 7.03
N ARG A 65 12.72 -25.98 6.52
CA ARG A 65 12.28 -25.99 5.12
C ARG A 65 13.30 -25.25 4.24
N PRO A 66 13.53 -25.71 3.00
CA PRO A 66 14.44 -25.03 2.09
C PRO A 66 13.93 -23.61 1.77
N TYR A 67 14.82 -22.61 1.89
CA TYR A 67 14.56 -21.21 1.61
C TYR A 67 13.90 -21.03 0.24
N ARG A 68 12.63 -20.59 0.22
CA ARG A 68 11.94 -20.27 -1.03
C ARG A 68 12.26 -18.82 -1.42
N LYS A 69 13.00 -18.67 -2.51
CA LYS A 69 13.31 -17.36 -3.10
C LYS A 69 12.03 -16.60 -3.42
N SER A 70 11.72 -15.58 -2.63
CA SER A 70 10.80 -14.51 -3.04
C SER A 70 11.43 -13.72 -4.20
N HIS A 71 10.60 -13.15 -5.08
CA HIS A 71 11.02 -12.47 -6.32
C HIS A 71 12.12 -11.40 -6.10
N GLU A 72 12.22 -10.81 -4.91
CA GLU A 72 13.25 -9.84 -4.53
C GLU A 72 14.67 -10.43 -4.57
N SER A 73 14.84 -11.71 -4.22
CA SER A 73 16.13 -12.42 -4.29
C SER A 73 16.57 -12.78 -5.72
N LEU A 74 15.64 -12.80 -6.68
CA LEU A 74 15.93 -13.00 -8.11
C LEU A 74 16.42 -11.69 -8.75
N ALA A 75 15.81 -10.56 -8.38
CA ALA A 75 16.25 -9.24 -8.85
C ALA A 75 17.68 -8.92 -8.35
N ALA A 76 18.00 -9.28 -7.10
CA ALA A 76 19.35 -9.12 -6.53
C ALA A 76 20.41 -10.04 -7.18
N GLN A 77 20.02 -11.18 -7.75
CA GLN A 77 20.93 -12.09 -8.47
C GLN A 77 21.21 -11.64 -9.92
N ILE A 78 20.30 -10.86 -10.51
CA ILE A 78 20.45 -10.33 -11.87
C ILE A 78 21.35 -9.09 -11.87
N THR A 79 21.44 -8.37 -10.74
CA THR A 79 22.24 -7.13 -10.63
C THR A 79 23.69 -7.34 -10.20
N THR A 80 24.09 -8.54 -9.74
CA THR A 80 25.50 -8.85 -9.52
C THR A 80 26.16 -9.21 -10.84
N PRO A 81 27.20 -8.48 -11.30
CA PRO A 81 27.93 -8.88 -12.49
C PRO A 81 28.52 -10.26 -12.25
N ARG A 82 28.16 -11.24 -13.09
CA ARG A 82 28.85 -12.51 -13.18
C ARG A 82 30.25 -12.22 -13.72
N GLU A 83 31.20 -11.97 -12.81
CA GLU A 83 32.59 -11.99 -13.18
C GLU A 83 32.92 -13.36 -13.77
N SER A 84 33.58 -13.26 -14.91
CA SER A 84 33.91 -14.29 -15.87
C SER A 84 34.75 -15.40 -15.25
N VAL A 85 34.18 -16.60 -15.20
CA VAL A 85 34.96 -17.83 -15.25
C VAL A 85 35.57 -17.92 -16.65
N ILE A 86 36.81 -17.44 -16.77
CA ILE A 86 37.71 -17.71 -17.89
C ILE A 86 39.03 -18.16 -17.26
N ILE A 87 39.21 -19.49 -17.33
CA ILE A 87 40.46 -20.28 -17.25
C ILE A 87 41.21 -20.26 -15.92
#